data_AF-A0A5B2ULK8-F1
#
_entry.id   AF-A0A5B2ULK8-F1
#
_cell.length_a   1.000
_cell.length_b   1.000
_cell.length_c   1.000
_cell.angle_alpha   90.00
_cell.angle_beta   90.00
_cell.angle_gamma   90.00
#
_symmetry.space_group_name_H-M   'P 1'
#
loop_
_entity.id
_entity.type
_entity.pdbx_description
1 polymer ?
#
loop_
_entity_poly.entity_id
_entity_poly.type
_entity_poly.pdbx_seq_one_letter_code
_entity_poly.pdbx_strand_id
1 'polypeptide(L)'
;MTTITIGWKQVADVIARLVAPMAVQSLQLRRDIGLVQVDAVEIKEPDGKHPAVRVQFEMADALGVLLNVKLAEFAADPIKYMQDLLNHLRDMEHSAKLRRAGRQAEINVVYEAMNHG
;
A
#
# COMPACT_ATOMS: atom_id res chain seq x y z
N MET A 1 -0.08 -23.50 -25.77
CA MET A 1 -0.27 -22.36 -24.85
C MET A 1 0.48 -22.67 -23.56
N THR A 2 1.50 -21.89 -23.23
CA THR A 2 2.31 -22.10 -22.03
C THR A 2 1.59 -21.46 -20.85
N THR A 3 0.95 -22.26 -20.01
CA THR A 3 0.24 -21.76 -18.83
C THR A 3 1.27 -21.34 -17.78
N ILE A 4 1.63 -20.06 -17.73
CA ILE A 4 2.51 -19.53 -16.68
C ILE A 4 1.72 -19.53 -15.38
N THR A 5 2.06 -20.43 -14.46
CA THR A 5 1.46 -20.47 -13.12
C THR A 5 2.23 -19.50 -12.22
N ILE A 6 1.69 -18.30 -12.01
CA ILE A 6 2.32 -17.32 -11.12
C ILE A 6 1.94 -17.65 -9.67
N GLY A 7 2.94 -17.95 -8.84
CA GLY A 7 2.74 -18.22 -7.42
C GLY A 7 2.57 -16.94 -6.60
N TRP A 8 1.75 -16.97 -5.56
CA TRP A 8 1.53 -15.81 -4.68
C TRP A 8 2.83 -15.24 -4.08
N LYS A 9 3.82 -16.11 -3.79
CA LYS A 9 5.14 -15.70 -3.30
C LYS A 9 5.91 -14.85 -4.30
N GLN A 10 5.79 -15.16 -5.59
CA GLN A 10 6.45 -14.39 -6.65
C GLN A 10 5.81 -13.01 -6.79
N VAL A 11 4.48 -12.95 -6.77
CA VAL A 11 3.75 -11.67 -6.78
C VAL A 11 4.12 -10.83 -5.56
N ALA A 12 4.14 -11.44 -4.36
CA ALA A 12 4.58 -10.79 -3.13
C ALA A 12 5.99 -10.21 -3.24
N ASP A 13 6.97 -10.98 -3.72
CA ASP A 13 8.36 -10.51 -3.85
C ASP A 13 8.48 -9.34 -4.83
N VAL A 14 7.78 -9.42 -5.97
CA VAL A 14 7.76 -8.33 -6.96
C VAL A 14 7.19 -7.05 -6.35
N ILE A 15 6.03 -7.13 -5.69
CA ILE A 15 5.39 -5.96 -5.08
C ILE A 15 6.23 -5.44 -3.92
N ALA A 16 6.76 -6.31 -3.06
CA ALA A 16 7.57 -5.91 -1.92
C ALA A 16 8.82 -5.14 -2.36
N ARG A 17 9.51 -5.58 -3.42
CA ARG A 17 10.66 -4.85 -4.00
C ARG A 17 10.25 -3.50 -4.58
N LEU A 18 9.08 -3.43 -5.21
CA LEU A 18 8.56 -2.21 -5.82
C LEU A 18 8.25 -1.14 -4.76
N VAL A 19 7.67 -1.54 -3.62
CA VAL A 19 7.28 -0.62 -2.54
C VAL A 19 8.38 -0.40 -1.50
N ALA A 20 9.46 -1.18 -1.52
CA ALA A 20 10.56 -1.08 -0.56
C ALA A 20 11.13 0.34 -0.38
N PRO A 21 11.28 1.19 -1.42
CA PRO A 21 11.76 2.56 -1.24
C PRO A 21 10.80 3.47 -0.47
N MET A 22 9.52 3.11 -0.42
CA MET A 22 8.46 3.86 0.27
C MET A 22 8.16 3.30 1.66
N ALA A 23 8.49 2.04 1.89
CA ALA A 23 8.22 1.35 3.14
C ALA A 23 9.19 1.79 4.24
N VAL A 24 8.66 2.02 5.43
CA VAL A 24 9.42 2.32 6.65
C VAL A 24 9.26 1.21 7.68
N GLN A 25 10.13 1.19 8.67
CA GLN A 25 10.02 0.25 9.77
C GLN A 25 8.72 0.46 10.54
N SER A 26 7.87 -0.56 10.52
CA SER A 26 6.70 -0.64 11.39
C SER A 26 7.03 -1.35 12.70
N LEU A 27 6.42 -0.88 13.79
CA LEU A 27 6.38 -1.59 15.08
C LEU A 27 5.17 -2.52 15.20
N GLN A 28 4.18 -2.37 14.30
CA GLN A 28 2.90 -3.10 14.37
C GLN A 28 2.88 -4.30 13.42
N LEU A 29 3.62 -4.23 12.32
CA LEU A 29 3.62 -5.26 11.29
C LEU A 29 4.75 -6.27 11.49
N ARG A 30 4.44 -7.53 11.16
CA ARG A 30 5.46 -8.58 11.04
C ARG A 30 6.31 -8.31 9.80
N ARG A 31 7.60 -8.63 9.87
CA ARG A 31 8.50 -8.53 8.73
C ARG A 31 8.59 -9.88 8.02
N ASP A 32 8.11 -9.92 6.79
CA ASP A 32 8.21 -11.12 5.94
C ASP A 32 9.21 -10.90 4.80
N ILE A 33 8.93 -9.95 3.89
CA ILE A 33 9.83 -9.58 2.79
C ILE A 33 10.30 -8.14 3.03
N GLY A 34 11.49 -8.00 3.63
CA GLY A 34 12.02 -6.69 4.01
C GLY A 34 11.16 -6.00 5.07
N LEU A 35 10.58 -4.84 4.72
CA LEU A 35 9.70 -4.06 5.59
C LEU A 35 8.20 -4.33 5.33
N VAL A 36 7.91 -5.35 4.53
CA VAL A 36 6.56 -5.66 4.04
C VAL A 36 6.10 -6.99 4.62
N GLN A 37 4.87 -7.01 5.15
CA GLN A 37 4.17 -8.22 5.57
C GLN A 37 3.39 -8.78 4.38
N VAL A 38 3.43 -10.11 4.21
CA VAL A 38 2.74 -10.79 3.12
C VAL A 38 1.96 -12.01 3.62
N ASP A 39 0.70 -12.11 3.20
CA ASP A 39 -0.18 -13.23 3.57
C ASP A 39 -0.89 -13.75 2.32
N ALA A 40 -0.88 -15.07 2.10
CA ALA A 40 -1.72 -15.68 1.07
C ALA A 40 -3.18 -15.68 1.54
N VAL A 41 -4.09 -15.11 0.74
CA VAL A 41 -5.50 -14.96 1.12
C VAL A 41 -6.41 -15.39 -0.03
N GLU A 42 -7.66 -15.65 0.30
CA GLU A 42 -8.73 -15.88 -0.67
C GLU A 42 -9.75 -14.75 -0.50
N ILE A 43 -10.04 -14.02 -1.58
CA ILE A 43 -11.03 -12.94 -1.59
C ILE A 43 -12.34 -13.55 -2.08
N LYS A 44 -13.41 -13.39 -1.30
CA LYS A 44 -14.75 -13.82 -1.67
C LYS A 44 -15.51 -12.64 -2.26
N GLU A 45 -15.90 -12.78 -3.52
CA GLU A 45 -16.70 -11.82 -4.27
C GLU A 45 -18.00 -12.48 -4.77
N PRO A 46 -18.99 -11.71 -5.26
CA PRO A 46 -20.25 -12.28 -5.73
C PRO A 46 -20.10 -13.30 -6.87
N ASP A 47 -19.04 -13.17 -7.66
CA ASP A 47 -18.71 -14.05 -8.79
C ASP A 47 -17.90 -15.29 -8.38
N GLY A 48 -17.38 -15.34 -7.16
CA GLY A 48 -16.66 -16.51 -6.65
C GLY A 48 -15.57 -16.22 -5.63
N LYS A 49 -14.68 -17.21 -5.49
CA LYS A 49 -13.51 -17.16 -4.61
C LYS A 49 -12.27 -16.98 -5.46
N HIS A 50 -11.48 -15.96 -5.13
CA HIS A 50 -10.31 -15.58 -5.91
C HIS A 50 -9.05 -15.68 -5.08
N PRO A 51 -8.03 -16.44 -5.53
CA PRO A 51 -6.75 -16.47 -4.85
C PRO A 51 -6.05 -15.11 -4.98
N ALA A 52 -5.51 -14.63 -3.87
CA ALA A 52 -4.87 -13.33 -3.78
C ALA A 52 -3.68 -13.37 -2.82
N VAL A 53 -2.88 -12.31 -2.90
CA VAL A 53 -1.85 -12.02 -1.91
C VAL A 53 -2.17 -10.70 -1.23
N ARG A 54 -2.17 -10.72 0.09
CA ARG A 54 -2.26 -9.50 0.90
C ARG A 54 -0.86 -9.00 1.16
N VAL A 55 -0.64 -7.72 0.88
CA VAL A 55 0.63 -7.03 1.10
C VAL A 55 0.36 -5.84 2.02
N GLN A 56 1.06 -5.78 3.14
CA GLN A 56 0.89 -4.73 4.15
C GLN A 56 2.23 -4.10 4.50
N PHE A 57 2.27 -2.78 4.56
CA PHE A 57 3.47 -2.04 4.96
C PHE A 57 3.08 -0.66 5.51
N GLU A 58 3.98 -0.03 6.27
CA GLU A 58 3.87 1.38 6.61
C GLU A 58 4.74 2.20 5.68
N MET A 59 4.22 3.34 5.25
CA MET A 59 5.00 4.41 4.63
C MET A 59 5.41 5.43 5.69
N ALA A 60 6.28 6.35 5.29
CA ALA A 60 6.60 7.52 6.09
C ALA A 60 5.34 8.18 6.65
N ASP A 61 5.53 9.00 7.69
CA ASP A 61 4.42 9.73 8.28
C ASP A 61 3.36 8.81 8.95
N ALA A 62 3.63 7.53 9.25
CA ALA A 62 2.65 6.61 9.83
C ALA A 62 1.42 6.39 8.92
N LEU A 63 1.64 6.33 7.61
CA LEU A 63 0.63 5.95 6.64
C LEU A 63 0.67 4.43 6.43
N GLY A 64 -0.27 3.71 7.06
CA GLY A 64 -0.43 2.27 6.84
C GLY A 64 -1.09 1.97 5.49
N VAL A 65 -0.54 1.00 4.76
CA VAL A 65 -1.03 0.54 3.47
C VAL A 65 -1.35 -0.95 3.56
N LEU A 66 -2.55 -1.32 3.10
CA LEU A 66 -3.00 -2.70 2.94
C LEU A 66 -3.51 -2.90 1.52
N LEU A 67 -2.88 -3.82 0.79
CA LEU A 67 -3.21 -4.17 -0.58
C LEU A 67 -3.67 -5.62 -0.63
N ASN A 68 -4.76 -5.89 -1.32
CA ASN A 68 -5.15 -7.26 -1.67
C ASN A 68 -5.02 -7.39 -3.19
N VAL A 69 -4.06 -8.20 -3.63
CA VAL A 69 -3.74 -8.38 -5.05
C VAL A 69 -4.25 -9.73 -5.52
N LYS A 70 -5.31 -9.73 -6.34
CA LYS A 70 -5.79 -10.96 -6.98
C LYS A 70 -4.76 -11.47 -7.96
N LEU A 71 -4.42 -12.75 -7.86
CA LEU A 71 -3.37 -13.35 -8.70
C LEU A 71 -3.78 -13.35 -10.17
N ALA A 72 -5.07 -13.55 -10.47
CA ALA A 72 -5.59 -13.53 -11.83
C ALA A 72 -5.49 -12.14 -12.48
N GLU A 73 -5.84 -11.07 -11.75
CA GLU A 73 -5.74 -9.69 -12.25
C GLU A 73 -4.28 -9.30 -12.48
N PHE A 74 -3.39 -9.65 -11.55
CA PHE A 74 -1.97 -9.41 -11.70
C PHE A 74 -1.38 -10.18 -12.89
N ALA A 75 -1.77 -11.44 -13.08
CA ALA A 75 -1.27 -12.27 -14.17
C ALA A 75 -1.76 -11.81 -15.56
N ALA A 76 -2.93 -11.16 -15.62
CA ALA A 76 -3.49 -10.67 -16.88
C ALA A 76 -2.67 -9.51 -17.48
N ASP A 77 -2.23 -8.56 -16.64
CA ASP A 77 -1.33 -7.47 -17.05
C ASP A 77 -0.46 -6.97 -15.86
N PRO A 78 0.67 -7.64 -15.58
CA PRO A 78 1.52 -7.30 -14.43
C PRO A 78 2.10 -5.89 -14.52
N ILE A 79 2.41 -5.44 -15.73
CA ILE A 79 3.09 -4.15 -15.95
C ILE A 79 2.13 -3.02 -15.63
N LYS A 80 0.93 -3.05 -16.22
CA LYS A 80 -0.09 -2.05 -15.96
C LYS A 80 -0.50 -2.05 -14.50
N TYR A 81 -0.70 -3.23 -13.90
CA TYR A 81 -1.05 -3.34 -12.49
C TYR A 81 -0.03 -2.64 -11.59
N MET A 82 1.27 -2.85 -11.83
CA MET A 82 2.33 -2.19 -11.05
C MET A 82 2.38 -0.67 -11.26
N GLN A 83 2.14 -0.19 -12.48
CA GLN A 83 2.10 1.24 -12.78
C GLN A 83 0.93 1.92 -12.05
N ASP A 84 -0.26 1.34 -12.15
CA ASP A 84 -1.47 1.84 -11.51
C ASP A 84 -1.30 1.83 -9.98
N LEU A 85 -0.71 0.77 -9.42
CA LEU A 85 -0.39 0.69 -8.00
C LEU A 85 0.54 1.83 -7.56
N LEU A 86 1.65 2.05 -8.26
CA LEU A 86 2.59 3.11 -7.91
C LEU A 86 1.98 4.50 -7.99
N ASN A 87 1.15 4.76 -9.00
CA ASN A 87 0.45 6.03 -9.16
C ASN A 87 -0.50 6.25 -7.97
N HIS A 88 -1.31 5.26 -7.61
CA HIS A 88 -2.20 5.35 -6.45
C HIS A 88 -1.43 5.56 -5.13
N LEU A 89 -0.31 4.87 -4.93
CA LEU A 89 0.51 5.04 -3.71
C LEU A 89 1.06 6.47 -3.60
N ARG A 90 1.54 7.04 -4.70
CA ARG A 90 2.04 8.43 -4.75
C ARG A 90 0.94 9.44 -4.48
N ASP A 91 -0.24 9.24 -5.07
CA ASP A 91 -1.38 10.14 -4.85
C ASP A 91 -1.87 10.09 -3.40
N MET A 92 -1.86 8.90 -2.78
CA MET A 92 -2.15 8.74 -1.36
C MET A 92 -1.13 9.44 -0.47
N GLU A 93 0.17 9.30 -0.77
CA GLU A 93 1.23 9.98 -0.04
C GLU A 93 1.07 11.51 -0.13
N HIS A 94 0.84 12.02 -1.34
CA HIS A 94 0.63 13.45 -1.59
C HIS A 94 -0.60 13.97 -0.83
N SER A 95 -1.72 13.25 -0.92
CA SER A 95 -2.97 13.61 -0.23
C SER A 95 -2.83 13.53 1.29
N ALA A 96 -2.05 12.60 1.82
CA ALA A 96 -1.76 12.51 3.25
C ALA A 96 -0.92 13.70 3.73
N LYS A 97 0.09 14.12 2.95
CA LYS A 97 0.91 15.30 3.22
C LYS A 97 0.07 16.58 3.21
N LEU A 98 -0.79 16.78 2.21
CA LEU A 98 -1.68 17.95 2.13
C LEU A 98 -2.62 18.05 3.33
N ARG A 99 -3.25 16.94 3.73
CA ARG A 99 -4.14 16.92 4.91
C ARG A 99 -3.42 17.26 6.23
N ARG A 100 -2.12 17.00 6.32
CA ARG A 100 -1.32 17.38 7.50
C ARG A 100 -0.93 18.85 7.47
N ALA A 101 -0.51 19.34 6.31
CA ALA A 101 -0.22 20.76 6.13
C ALA A 101 -1.45 21.62 6.46
N GLY A 102 -2.63 21.24 5.98
CA GLY A 102 -3.89 21.91 6.31
C GLY A 102 -4.19 21.91 7.81
N ARG A 103 -4.09 20.75 8.48
CA ARG A 103 -4.28 20.66 9.94
C ARG A 103 -3.27 21.48 10.75
N GLN A 104 -2.02 21.54 10.31
CA GLN A 104 -1.01 22.37 10.98
C GLN A 104 -1.32 23.86 10.81
N ALA A 105 -1.83 24.27 9.64
CA ALA A 105 -2.27 25.64 9.42
C ALA A 105 -3.46 26.00 10.32
N GLU A 106 -4.44 25.10 10.46
CA GLU A 106 -5.57 25.28 11.40
C GLU A 106 -5.11 25.42 12.85
N ILE A 107 -4.20 24.55 13.30
CA ILE A 107 -3.63 24.61 14.66
C ILE A 107 -2.90 25.94 14.88
N ASN A 108 -2.10 26.39 13.90
CA ASN A 108 -1.35 27.65 14.02
C ASN A 108 -2.29 28.85 14.13
N VAL A 109 -3.39 28.88 13.36
CA VAL A 109 -4.41 29.95 13.43
C VAL A 109 -5.07 29.99 14.81
N VAL A 110 -5.42 28.83 15.38
CA VAL A 110 -5.97 28.76 16.74
C VAL A 110 -4.94 29.23 17.77
N TYR A 111 -3.68 28.85 17.62
CA TYR A 111 -2.61 29.23 18.55
C TYR A 111 -2.32 30.73 18.51
N GLU A 112 -2.30 31.36 17.34
CA GLU A 112 -2.20 32.82 17.19
C GLU A 112 -3.40 33.53 17.82
N ALA A 113 -4.62 33.03 17.62
CA ALA A 113 -5.82 33.59 18.23
C ALA A 113 -5.83 33.47 19.77
N MET A 114 -5.20 32.43 20.33
CA MET A 114 -5.06 32.26 21.78
C MET A 114 -3.93 33.08 22.40
N ASN A 115 -2.88 33.41 21.64
CA ASN A 115 -1.74 34.21 22.13
C ASN A 115 -1.91 35.72 21.91
N HIS A 116 -2.81 36.14 21.02
CA HIS A 116 -3.07 37.55 20.71
C HIS A 116 -4.49 38.03 21.10
N GLY A 117 -5.26 37.23 21.84
CA GLY A 117 -6.52 37.64 22.50
C GLY A 117 -6.31 37.88 23.99
#